data_AF-A0A9Y1LMA9-F1
#
_entry.id   AF-A0A9Y1LMA9-F1
#
_cell.length_a   1.000
_cell.length_b   1.000
_cell.length_c   1.000
_cell.angle_alpha   90.00
_cell.angle_beta   90.00
_cell.angle_gamma   90.00
#
_symmetry.space_group_name_H-M   'P 1'
#
loop_
_entity.id
_entity.type
_entity.pdbx_description
1 polymer ?
#
loop_
_entity_poly.entity_id
_entity_poly.type
_entity_poly.pdbx_seq_one_letter_code
_entity_poly.pdbx_strand_id
1 'polypeptide(L)'
;NVAVDEEVDPIFARNPFVIKDIAVWKLKRAQLLSCFSSGKMKMYYSLLEESAMKMIKYIENQLETPAPLECRELSVRFSLESVASCVFGIDGKCFEEDYPKFREMADEVLSPRGLL
;
A
#
# COMPACT_ATOMS: atom_id res chain seq x y z
N ASN A 1 -13.83 11.54 12.99
CA ASN A 1 -12.72 11.80 13.94
C ASN A 1 -12.47 10.50 14.68
N VAL A 2 -11.43 9.75 14.28
CA VAL A 2 -11.05 8.48 14.93
C VAL A 2 -10.23 8.81 16.18
N ALA A 3 -10.58 8.23 17.32
CA ALA A 3 -9.80 8.34 18.55
C ALA A 3 -9.02 7.03 18.72
N VAL A 4 -7.71 7.12 18.91
CA VAL A 4 -6.82 5.97 19.12
C VAL A 4 -6.25 6.09 20.52
N ASP A 5 -6.31 5.00 21.28
CA ASP A 5 -5.68 4.91 22.59
C ASP A 5 -4.22 4.49 22.42
N GLU A 6 -3.28 5.31 22.88
CA GLU A 6 -1.84 5.05 22.75
C GLU A 6 -1.39 3.87 23.63
N GLU A 7 -2.09 3.56 24.72
CA GLU A 7 -1.75 2.41 25.56
C GLU A 7 -2.16 1.08 24.90
N VAL A 8 -3.25 1.08 24.13
CA VAL A 8 -3.75 -0.10 23.43
C VAL A 8 -3.03 -0.32 22.11
N ASP A 9 -2.84 0.73 21.30
CA ASP A 9 -2.12 0.67 20.03
C ASP A 9 -1.09 1.80 19.90
N PRO A 10 0.11 1.63 20.48
CA PRO A 10 1.17 2.62 20.42
C PRO A 10 1.76 2.80 19.02
N ILE A 11 1.52 1.86 18.10
CA ILE A 11 2.02 1.94 16.72
C ILE A 11 1.10 2.84 15.91
N PHE A 12 -0.21 2.57 15.91
CA PHE A 12 -1.18 3.33 15.16
C PHE A 12 -1.38 4.74 15.75
N ALA A 13 -1.28 4.92 17.07
CA ALA A 13 -1.33 6.23 17.72
C ALA A 13 -0.27 7.22 17.21
N ARG A 14 0.83 6.71 16.62
CA ARG A 14 1.91 7.52 16.03
C ARG A 14 1.68 7.87 14.55
N ASN A 15 0.58 7.43 13.97
CA ASN A 15 0.24 7.73 12.58
C ASN A 15 -0.14 9.23 12.42
N PRO A 16 0.46 9.98 11.47
CA PRO A 16 0.13 11.38 11.25
C PRO A 16 -1.34 11.67 10.93
N PHE A 17 -2.13 10.66 10.55
CA PHE A 17 -3.56 10.83 10.28
C PHE A 17 -4.44 10.76 11.54
N VAL A 18 -3.89 10.37 12.70
CA VAL A 18 -4.64 10.27 13.97
C VAL A 18 -4.12 11.19 15.07
N ILE A 19 -2.86 11.66 14.96
CA ILE A 19 -2.27 12.57 15.94
C ILE A 19 -3.00 13.93 15.95
N LYS A 20 -3.48 14.33 17.13
CA LYS A 20 -4.18 15.61 17.35
C LYS A 20 -3.25 16.75 17.79
N ASP A 21 -2.17 16.42 18.49
CA ASP A 21 -1.19 17.42 18.91
C ASP A 21 -0.38 17.91 17.71
N ILE A 22 -0.43 19.21 17.43
CA ILE A 22 0.18 19.79 16.23
C ILE A 22 1.71 19.72 16.24
N ALA A 23 2.36 19.81 17.41
CA ALA A 23 3.81 19.74 17.52
C ALA A 23 4.30 18.30 17.31
N VAL A 24 3.62 17.34 17.91
CA VAL A 24 3.88 15.90 17.70
C VAL A 24 3.61 15.51 16.26
N TRP A 25 2.51 15.96 15.67
CA TRP A 25 2.17 15.72 14.26
C TRP A 25 3.26 16.23 13.33
N LYS A 26 3.72 17.49 13.53
CA LYS A 26 4.80 18.09 12.73
C LYS A 26 6.07 17.22 12.78
N LEU A 27 6.46 16.78 13.98
CA LEU A 27 7.64 15.95 14.17
C LEU A 27 7.51 14.60 13.46
N LYS A 28 6.41 13.87 13.67
CA LYS A 28 6.19 12.54 13.08
C LYS A 28 6.05 12.60 11.56
N ARG A 29 5.34 13.60 11.04
CA ARG A 29 5.23 13.83 9.60
C ARG A 29 6.59 14.14 8.97
N ALA A 30 7.43 14.94 9.63
CA ALA A 30 8.77 15.25 9.12
C ALA A 30 9.65 13.99 9.02
N GLN A 31 9.54 13.06 9.97
CA GLN A 31 10.23 11.78 9.93
C GLN A 31 9.80 10.95 8.71
N LEU A 32 8.50 10.82 8.46
CA LEU A 32 7.98 10.08 7.30
C LEU A 32 8.34 10.72 5.96
N LEU A 33 8.31 12.06 5.86
CA LEU A 33 8.66 12.76 4.63
C LEU A 33 10.08 12.49 4.14
N SER A 34 11.00 12.14 5.04
CA SER A 34 12.37 11.78 4.66
C SER A 34 12.43 10.56 3.73
N CYS A 35 11.44 9.65 3.81
CA CYS A 35 11.30 8.48 2.94
C CYS A 35 10.79 8.83 1.54
N PHE A 36 10.27 10.04 1.32
CA PHE A 36 9.63 10.50 0.08
C PHE A 36 10.39 11.65 -0.59
N SER A 37 11.70 11.77 -0.34
CA SER A 37 12.54 12.73 -1.07
C SER A 37 12.63 12.36 -2.55
N SER A 38 12.95 13.34 -3.42
CA SER A 38 13.07 13.09 -4.87
C SER A 38 14.08 11.99 -5.21
N GLY A 39 15.17 11.86 -4.43
CA GLY A 39 16.14 10.79 -4.58
C GLY A 39 15.53 9.41 -4.28
N LYS A 40 14.74 9.29 -3.21
CA LYS A 40 14.01 8.06 -2.88
C LYS A 40 12.94 7.72 -3.91
N MET A 41 12.17 8.72 -4.36
CA MET A 41 11.17 8.51 -5.42
C MET A 41 11.79 8.02 -6.73
N LYS A 42 12.97 8.54 -7.10
CA LYS A 42 13.71 8.04 -8.27
C LYS A 42 14.16 6.60 -8.11
N MET A 43 14.51 6.16 -6.90
CA MET A 43 14.82 4.76 -6.61
C MET A 43 13.58 3.87 -6.69
N TYR A 44 12.43 4.33 -6.19
CA TYR A 44 11.18 3.56 -6.24
C TYR A 44 10.63 3.41 -7.67
N TYR A 45 10.99 4.31 -8.59
CA TYR A 45 10.52 4.26 -9.97
C TYR A 45 10.77 2.92 -10.65
N SER A 46 11.96 2.32 -10.50
CA SER A 46 12.25 1.02 -11.13
C SER A 46 11.36 -0.09 -10.56
N LEU A 47 11.08 -0.06 -9.25
CA LEU A 47 10.18 -1.03 -8.60
C LEU A 47 8.72 -0.84 -9.02
N LEU A 48 8.29 0.40 -9.23
CA LEU A 48 6.97 0.72 -9.80
C LEU A 48 6.85 0.25 -11.25
N GLU A 49 7.89 0.44 -12.04
CA GLU A 49 7.96 -0.04 -13.43
C GLU A 49 7.85 -1.57 -13.50
N GLU A 50 8.58 -2.30 -12.65
CA GLU A 50 8.45 -3.75 -12.52
C GLU A 50 7.02 -4.18 -12.16
N SER A 51 6.39 -3.48 -11.20
CA SER A 51 4.99 -3.73 -10.82
C SER A 51 4.03 -3.47 -11.99
N ALA A 52 4.30 -2.44 -12.81
CA ALA A 52 3.50 -2.13 -13.99
C ALA A 52 3.67 -3.20 -15.08
N MET A 53 4.89 -3.73 -15.27
CA MET A 53 5.13 -4.83 -16.20
C MET A 53 4.38 -6.11 -15.80
N LYS A 54 4.27 -6.42 -14.50
CA LYS A 54 3.41 -7.51 -14.00
C LYS A 54 1.95 -7.28 -14.35
N MET A 55 1.44 -6.06 -14.17
CA MET A 55 0.08 -5.68 -14.53
C MET A 55 -0.20 -5.84 -16.03
N ILE A 56 0.73 -5.39 -16.89
CA ILE A 56 0.60 -5.52 -18.35
C ILE A 56 0.50 -7.00 -18.73
N LYS A 57 1.41 -7.83 -18.23
CA LYS A 57 1.40 -9.27 -18.49
C LYS A 57 0.10 -9.94 -18.01
N TYR A 58 -0.40 -9.54 -16.84
CA TYR A 58 -1.70 -10.03 -16.35
C TYR A 58 -2.83 -9.67 -17.32
N ILE A 59 -2.90 -8.41 -17.76
CA ILE A 59 -3.92 -7.95 -18.72
C ILE A 59 -3.82 -8.74 -20.02
N GLU A 60 -2.62 -8.92 -20.58
CA GLU A 60 -2.39 -9.69 -21.80
C GLU A 60 -2.94 -11.12 -21.68
N ASN A 61 -2.68 -11.81 -20.56
CA ASN A 61 -3.20 -13.16 -20.32
C ASN A 61 -4.73 -13.18 -20.21
N GLN A 62 -5.34 -12.16 -19.61
CA GLN A 62 -6.80 -12.09 -19.48
C GLN A 62 -7.50 -11.84 -20.82
N LEU A 63 -6.83 -11.23 -21.80
CA LEU A 63 -7.39 -11.00 -23.14
C LEU A 63 -7.57 -12.30 -23.94
N GLU A 64 -6.97 -13.42 -23.53
CA GLU A 64 -7.18 -14.72 -24.15
C GLU A 64 -8.62 -15.23 -23.99
N THR A 65 -9.32 -14.77 -22.94
CA THR A 65 -10.74 -15.04 -22.72
C THR A 65 -11.52 -13.74 -22.85
N PRO A 66 -12.50 -13.62 -23.78
CA PRO A 66 -13.26 -12.40 -23.95
C PRO A 66 -14.21 -12.16 -22.77
N ALA A 67 -13.69 -11.54 -21.71
CA ALA A 67 -14.40 -11.12 -20.52
C ALA A 67 -14.02 -9.67 -20.16
N PRO A 68 -14.94 -8.87 -19.60
CA PRO A 68 -14.61 -7.55 -19.08
C PRO A 68 -13.60 -7.64 -17.94
N LEU A 69 -12.62 -6.73 -17.95
CA LEU A 69 -11.71 -6.52 -16.83
C LEU A 69 -12.34 -5.60 -15.79
N GLU A 70 -12.32 -6.01 -14.53
CA GLU A 70 -12.75 -5.17 -13.42
C GLU A 70 -11.61 -4.21 -13.04
N CYS A 71 -11.75 -2.93 -13.43
CA CYS A 71 -10.69 -1.93 -13.28
C CYS A 71 -10.36 -1.61 -11.82
N ARG A 72 -11.32 -1.74 -10.89
CA ARG A 72 -11.05 -1.51 -9.46
C ARG A 72 -10.13 -2.59 -8.91
N GLU A 73 -10.36 -3.85 -9.26
CA GLU A 73 -9.54 -4.99 -8.91
C GLU A 73 -8.13 -4.86 -9.48
N LEU A 74 -7.98 -4.46 -10.74
CA LEU A 74 -6.67 -4.13 -11.33
C LEU A 74 -5.94 -3.04 -10.53
N SER A 75 -6.66 -1.98 -10.16
CA SER A 75 -6.10 -0.87 -9.38
C SER A 75 -5.67 -1.29 -7.98
N VAL A 76 -6.45 -2.17 -7.31
CA VAL A 76 -6.10 -2.75 -6.01
C VAL A 76 -4.86 -3.60 -6.13
N ARG A 77 -4.79 -4.52 -7.09
CA ARG A 77 -3.62 -5.38 -7.32
C ARG A 77 -2.36 -4.55 -7.58
N PHE A 78 -2.44 -3.55 -8.44
CA PHE A 78 -1.30 -2.68 -8.75
C PHE A 78 -0.84 -1.86 -7.53
N SER A 79 -1.78 -1.30 -6.77
CA SER A 79 -1.46 -0.50 -5.58
C SER A 79 -0.79 -1.34 -4.50
N LEU A 80 -1.31 -2.54 -4.25
CA LEU A 80 -0.75 -3.46 -3.26
C LEU A 80 0.62 -3.97 -3.69
N GLU A 81 0.79 -4.37 -4.95
CA GLU A 81 2.09 -4.80 -5.48
C GLU A 81 3.14 -3.69 -5.38
N SER A 82 2.74 -2.46 -5.73
CA SER A 82 3.62 -1.29 -5.63
C SER A 82 4.04 -1.00 -4.20
N VAL A 83 3.13 -1.11 -3.23
CA VAL A 83 3.46 -0.90 -1.81
C VAL A 83 4.32 -2.04 -1.26
N ALA A 84 3.97 -3.30 -1.58
CA ALA A 84 4.75 -4.49 -1.21
C ALA A 84 6.20 -4.36 -1.69
N SER A 85 6.39 -3.97 -2.95
CA SER A 85 7.70 -3.83 -3.56
C SER A 85 8.45 -2.59 -3.03
N CYS A 86 7.87 -1.39 -3.15
CA CYS A 86 8.58 -0.14 -2.84
C CYS A 86 8.83 0.10 -1.35
N VAL A 87 7.88 -0.26 -0.48
CA VAL A 87 7.94 0.06 0.95
C VAL A 87 8.50 -1.12 1.74
N PHE A 88 8.03 -2.32 1.46
CA PHE A 88 8.40 -3.52 2.20
C PHE A 88 9.53 -4.32 1.55
N GLY A 89 9.87 -4.05 0.28
CA GLY A 89 10.95 -4.75 -0.42
C GLY A 89 10.63 -6.22 -0.68
N ILE A 90 9.35 -6.58 -0.78
CA ILE A 90 8.88 -7.94 -1.00
C ILE A 90 8.07 -8.06 -2.28
N ASP A 91 8.00 -9.27 -2.83
CA ASP A 91 7.10 -9.60 -3.93
C ASP A 91 5.69 -9.85 -3.37
N GLY A 92 4.72 -9.00 -3.72
CA GLY A 92 3.36 -9.06 -3.21
C GLY A 92 2.52 -10.17 -3.84
N LYS A 93 2.97 -10.74 -4.97
CA LYS A 93 2.26 -11.76 -5.76
C LYS A 93 0.85 -11.36 -6.17
N CYS A 94 0.57 -10.06 -6.29
CA CYS A 94 -0.79 -9.55 -6.53
C CYS A 94 -1.31 -9.80 -7.94
N PHE A 95 -0.49 -10.25 -8.89
CA PHE A 95 -0.91 -10.59 -10.25
C PHE A 95 -0.81 -12.09 -10.55
N GLU A 96 -0.15 -12.85 -9.67
CA GLU A 96 0.08 -14.29 -9.80
C GLU A 96 -0.93 -15.12 -9.00
N GLU A 97 -1.42 -14.58 -7.89
CA GLU A 97 -2.36 -15.25 -6.99
C GLU A 97 -3.71 -14.53 -7.01
N ASP A 98 -4.80 -15.29 -6.89
CA ASP A 98 -6.15 -14.70 -6.81
C ASP A 98 -6.31 -13.82 -5.57
N TYR A 99 -5.73 -14.24 -4.45
CA TYR A 99 -5.81 -13.55 -3.17
C TYR A 99 -4.53 -13.77 -2.33
N PRO A 100 -3.44 -13.01 -2.59
CA PRO A 100 -2.17 -13.20 -1.91
C PRO A 100 -2.22 -12.76 -0.44
N LYS A 101 -1.32 -13.31 0.38
CA LYS A 101 -1.25 -12.98 1.82
C LYS A 101 -1.08 -11.48 2.09
N PHE A 102 -0.34 -10.78 1.25
CA PHE A 102 -0.15 -9.33 1.40
C PHE A 102 -1.48 -8.57 1.26
N ARG A 103 -2.36 -9.01 0.35
CA ARG A 103 -3.71 -8.46 0.20
C ARG A 103 -4.58 -8.77 1.39
N GLU A 104 -4.57 -10.00 1.89
CA GLU A 104 -5.32 -10.39 3.09
C GLU A 104 -4.96 -9.47 4.27
N MET A 105 -3.65 -9.27 4.52
CA MET A 105 -3.16 -8.37 5.56
C MET A 105 -3.57 -6.91 5.31
N ALA A 106 -3.50 -6.44 4.07
CA ALA A 106 -3.93 -5.09 3.73
C ALA A 106 -5.44 -4.88 3.96
N ASP A 107 -6.26 -5.86 3.59
CA ASP A 107 -7.71 -5.83 3.82
C ASP A 107 -8.02 -5.86 5.32
N GLU A 108 -7.30 -6.65 6.12
CA GLU A 108 -7.44 -6.65 7.59
C GLU A 108 -7.12 -5.28 8.19
N VAL A 109 -5.97 -4.70 7.84
CA VAL A 109 -5.51 -3.38 8.33
C VAL A 109 -6.43 -2.25 7.89
N LEU A 110 -6.93 -2.29 6.66
CA LEU A 110 -7.80 -1.25 6.09
C LEU A 110 -9.29 -1.48 6.41
N SER A 111 -9.63 -2.63 6.99
CA SER A 111 -11.00 -2.91 7.41
C SER A 111 -11.40 -1.97 8.54
N PRO A 112 -12.71 -1.66 8.69
CA PRO A 112 -13.20 -0.92 9.84
C PRO A 112 -12.85 -1.55 11.19
N ARG A 113 -12.57 -2.86 11.23
CA ARG A 113 -12.16 -3.59 12.44
C ARG A 113 -10.65 -3.54 12.72
N GLY A 114 -9.82 -3.34 11.69
CA GLY A 114 -8.37 -3.16 11.87
C GLY A 114 -7.99 -1.72 12.25
N LEU A 115 -8.92 -0.78 12.12
CA LEU A 115 -8.76 0.64 12.47
C LEU A 115 -9.41 1.02 13.81
N LEU A 116 -9.99 0.07 14.54
CA LEU A 116 -10.68 0.21 15.84
C LEU A 116 -10.11 -0.79 16.86
#